data_AF-T0ZR81-F1
#
_entry.id   AF-T0ZR81-F1
#
_cell.length_a   1.000
_cell.length_b   1.000
_cell.length_c   1.000
_cell.angle_alpha   90.00
_cell.angle_beta   90.00
_cell.angle_gamma   90.00
#
_symmetry.space_group_name_H-M   'P 1'
#
loop_
_entity.id
_entity.type
_entity.pdbx_description
1 polymer ?
#
loop_
_entity_poly.entity_id
_entity_poly.type
_entity_poly.pdbx_seq_one_letter_code
_entity_poly.pdbx_strand_id
1 'polypeptide(L)'
;AFLAPRLVRRMCRAYGTRIERIIGTARRITELGDEIGPGLHEAELEYLRAEEWARCAEDVLWRRSKLGLESGPGVAGRINRWLAAAR
;
A
#
# COMPACT_ATOMS: atom_id res chain seq x y z
N ALA A 1 12.28 -16.08 -0.05
CA ALA A 1 11.77 -14.71 0.13
C ALA A 1 10.27 -14.79 0.44
N PHE A 2 9.76 -14.00 1.39
CA PHE A 2 8.35 -14.11 1.84
C PHE A 2 7.37 -13.28 1.01
N LEU A 3 7.87 -12.33 0.22
CA LEU A 3 7.06 -11.50 -0.69
C LEU A 3 7.02 -12.11 -2.08
N ALA A 4 5.84 -12.05 -2.72
CA ALA A 4 5.69 -12.49 -4.10
C ALA A 4 6.54 -11.60 -5.05
N PRO A 5 7.22 -12.17 -6.07
CA PRO A 5 8.09 -11.41 -6.96
C PRO A 5 7.40 -10.23 -7.67
N ARG A 6 6.11 -10.38 -8.00
CA ARG A 6 5.31 -9.30 -8.62
C ARG A 6 5.13 -8.12 -7.67
N LEU A 7 4.85 -8.39 -6.39
CA LEU A 7 4.69 -7.37 -5.36
C LEU A 7 6.00 -6.60 -5.16
N VAL A 8 7.12 -7.32 -4.99
CA VAL A 8 8.45 -6.71 -4.85
C VAL A 8 8.76 -5.81 -6.04
N ARG A 9 8.58 -6.31 -7.28
CA ARG A 9 8.86 -5.54 -8.49
C ARG A 9 8.03 -4.26 -8.57
N ARG A 10 6.74 -4.32 -8.21
CA ARG A 10 5.87 -3.14 -8.19
C ARG A 10 6.35 -2.12 -7.16
N MET A 11 6.58 -2.56 -5.92
CA MET A 11 7.02 -1.67 -4.85
C MET A 11 8.39 -1.05 -5.15
N CYS A 12 9.34 -1.80 -5.72
CA CYS A 12 10.63 -1.24 -6.12
C CYS A 12 10.47 -0.16 -7.20
N ARG A 13 9.55 -0.33 -8.16
CA ARG A 13 9.28 0.70 -9.19
C ARG A 13 8.60 1.94 -8.63
N ALA A 14 7.74 1.78 -7.62
CA ALA A 14 7.01 2.89 -7.01
C ALA A 14 7.88 3.69 -6.02
N TYR A 15 8.65 3.01 -5.17
CA TYR A 15 9.29 3.62 -4.00
C TYR A 15 10.82 3.61 -4.04
N GLY A 16 11.43 2.84 -4.94
CA GLY A 16 12.88 2.68 -5.00
C GLY A 16 13.45 2.26 -3.64
N THR A 17 14.46 2.99 -3.16
CA THR A 17 15.12 2.74 -1.86
C THR A 17 14.20 2.97 -0.66
N ARG A 18 13.08 3.70 -0.82
CA ARG A 18 12.13 3.94 0.28
C ARG A 18 11.31 2.70 0.63
N ILE A 19 11.39 1.63 -0.17
CA ILE A 19 10.72 0.35 0.13
C ILE A 19 11.13 -0.20 1.50
N GLU A 20 12.34 0.08 1.98
CA GLU A 20 12.81 -0.32 3.30
C GLU A 20 12.00 0.34 4.43
N ARG A 21 11.48 1.55 4.22
CA ARG A 21 10.60 2.22 5.19
C ARG A 21 9.21 1.59 5.25
N ILE A 22 8.79 0.93 4.16
CA ILE A 22 7.48 0.28 4.06
C ILE A 22 7.54 -1.14 4.63
N ILE A 23 8.52 -1.94 4.20
CA ILE A 23 8.67 -3.32 4.67
C ILE A 23 9.22 -3.35 6.10
N GLY A 24 10.09 -2.41 6.44
CA GLY A 24 10.74 -2.34 7.74
C GLY A 24 11.46 -3.65 8.07
N THR A 25 11.13 -4.20 9.24
CA THR A 25 11.72 -5.44 9.76
C THR A 25 10.87 -6.68 9.50
N ALA A 26 9.79 -6.57 8.71
CA ALA A 26 8.90 -7.67 8.40
C ALA A 26 9.65 -8.84 7.74
N ARG A 27 9.35 -10.05 8.21
CA ARG A 27 9.87 -11.34 7.74
C ARG A 27 8.77 -12.23 7.17
N ARG A 28 7.49 -11.84 7.31
CA ARG A 28 6.31 -12.53 6.79
C ARG A 28 5.32 -11.53 6.22
N ILE A 29 4.50 -11.99 5.26
CA ILE A 29 3.51 -11.13 4.60
C ILE A 29 2.48 -10.58 5.59
N THR A 30 2.11 -11.39 6.59
CA THR A 30 1.16 -11.01 7.65
C THR A 30 1.66 -9.88 8.55
N GLU A 31 2.97 -9.64 8.58
CA GLU A 31 3.57 -8.53 9.34
C GLU A 31 3.45 -7.19 8.60
N LEU A 32 3.01 -7.19 7.33
CA LEU A 32 2.64 -5.96 6.61
C LEU A 32 1.20 -5.51 6.87
N GLY A 33 0.46 -6.26 7.70
CA GLY A 33 -0.96 -6.03 7.96
C GLY A 33 -1.87 -6.57 6.85
N ASP A 34 -3.15 -6.23 6.97
CA ASP A 34 -4.19 -6.75 6.08
C ASP A 34 -4.00 -6.29 4.63
N GLU A 35 -4.42 -7.14 3.69
CA GLU A 35 -4.44 -6.79 2.27
C GLU A 35 -5.73 -6.00 1.96
N ILE A 36 -5.59 -4.68 1.82
CA ILE A 36 -6.70 -3.76 1.56
C ILE A 36 -7.17 -3.82 0.10
N GLY A 37 -6.26 -4.13 -0.81
CA GLY A 37 -6.54 -4.37 -2.23
C GLY A 37 -5.40 -5.18 -2.85
N PRO A 38 -5.51 -5.60 -4.11
CA PRO A 38 -4.49 -6.47 -4.73
C PRO A 38 -3.06 -5.93 -4.60
N GLY A 39 -2.26 -6.57 -3.75
CA GLY A 39 -0.90 -6.19 -3.37
C GLY A 39 -0.76 -4.92 -2.53
N LEU A 40 -1.84 -4.29 -2.09
CA LEU A 40 -1.83 -3.10 -1.23
C LEU A 40 -2.05 -3.53 0.22
N HIS A 41 -1.00 -3.46 1.02
CA HIS A 41 -1.04 -3.81 2.44
C HIS A 41 -1.11 -2.56 3.32
N GLU A 42 -1.56 -2.72 4.57
CA GLU A 42 -1.65 -1.62 5.54
C GLU A 42 -0.32 -0.88 5.74
N ALA A 43 0.81 -1.60 5.78
CA ALA A 43 2.13 -0.96 5.91
C ALA A 43 2.43 0.03 4.77
N GLU A 44 1.98 -0.27 3.55
CA GLU A 44 2.10 0.65 2.41
C GLU A 44 1.14 1.84 2.55
N LEU A 45 -0.10 1.62 2.99
CA LEU A 45 -1.04 2.71 3.26
C LEU A 45 -0.58 3.64 4.39
N GLU A 46 0.04 3.09 5.42
CA GLU A 46 0.64 3.84 6.53
C GLU A 46 1.73 4.77 6.01
N TYR A 47 2.67 4.23 5.24
CA TYR A 47 3.70 5.03 4.60
C TYR A 47 3.10 6.12 3.69
N LEU A 48 2.13 5.77 2.85
CA LEU A 48 1.48 6.73 1.96
C LEU A 48 0.76 7.85 2.74
N ARG A 49 0.14 7.52 3.89
CA ARG A 49 -0.54 8.50 4.76
C ARG A 49 0.47 9.41 5.46
N ALA A 50 1.49 8.82 6.09
CA ALA A 50 2.43 9.51 6.96
C ALA A 50 3.47 10.32 6.17
N GLU A 51 3.99 9.77 5.07
CA GLU A 51 5.15 10.32 4.35
C GLU A 51 4.77 10.93 3.00
N GLU A 52 3.63 10.54 2.40
CA GLU A 52 3.21 11.01 1.07
C GLU A 52 1.86 11.75 1.07
N TRP A 53 1.36 12.06 2.27
CA TRP A 53 0.13 12.82 2.56
C TRP A 53 -1.11 12.30 1.84
N ALA A 54 -1.23 10.98 1.66
CA ALA A 54 -2.45 10.38 1.14
C ALA A 54 -3.59 10.54 2.17
N ARG A 55 -4.61 11.33 1.81
CA ARG A 55 -5.84 11.54 2.60
C ARG A 55 -7.04 10.83 1.97
N CYS A 56 -6.93 10.65 0.66
CA CYS A 56 -7.80 10.00 -0.30
C CYS A 56 -7.55 8.53 -0.68
N ALA A 57 -8.57 7.71 -0.93
CA ALA A 57 -8.43 6.59 -1.85
C ALA A 57 -7.95 7.04 -3.24
N GLU A 58 -8.37 8.22 -3.72
CA GLU A 58 -7.93 8.74 -5.00
C GLU A 58 -6.42 9.07 -5.02
N ASP A 59 -5.91 9.61 -3.92
CA ASP A 59 -4.49 9.89 -3.72
C ASP A 59 -3.68 8.59 -3.83
N VAL A 60 -4.11 7.56 -3.11
CA VAL A 60 -3.47 6.24 -3.10
C VAL A 60 -3.53 5.61 -4.49
N LEU A 61 -4.73 5.47 -5.05
CA LEU A 61 -4.97 4.67 -6.25
C LEU A 61 -4.45 5.32 -7.52
N TRP A 62 -4.53 6.65 -7.65
CA TRP A 62 -4.30 7.32 -8.92
C TRP A 62 -3.09 8.24 -8.92
N ARG A 63 -2.59 8.69 -7.77
CA ARG A 63 -1.43 9.59 -7.72
C ARG A 63 -0.16 8.92 -7.22
N ARG A 64 -0.24 8.11 -6.15
CA ARG A 64 0.95 7.51 -5.50
C ARG A 64 1.30 6.12 -6.02
N SER A 65 0.31 5.25 -6.22
CA SER A 65 0.57 3.83 -6.54
C SER A 65 0.18 3.40 -7.96
N LYS A 66 -0.77 4.11 -8.58
CA LYS A 66 -1.45 3.69 -9.83
C LYS A 66 -2.19 2.35 -9.74
N LEU A 67 -2.43 1.84 -8.54
CA LEU A 67 -3.19 0.60 -8.31
C LEU A 67 -4.66 0.71 -8.75
N GLY A 68 -5.17 1.92 -8.98
CA GLY A 68 -6.50 2.12 -9.57
C GLY A 68 -6.68 1.43 -10.93
N LEU A 69 -5.59 1.18 -11.67
CA LEU A 69 -5.61 0.48 -12.96
C LEU A 69 -5.90 -1.04 -12.84
N GLU A 70 -5.62 -1.63 -11.68
CA GLU A 70 -5.77 -3.08 -11.44
C GLU A 70 -6.79 -3.38 -10.32
N SER A 71 -7.30 -2.34 -9.65
CA SER A 71 -8.18 -2.49 -8.50
C SER A 71 -9.61 -2.85 -8.91
N GLY A 72 -10.16 -3.89 -8.28
CA GLY A 72 -11.57 -4.23 -8.40
C GLY A 72 -12.51 -3.26 -7.69
N PRO A 73 -13.82 -3.36 -7.93
CA PRO A 73 -14.82 -2.55 -7.25
C PRO A 73 -14.72 -2.71 -5.72
N GLY A 74 -14.94 -1.61 -4.99
CA GLY A 74 -14.93 -1.59 -3.53
C GLY A 74 -13.57 -1.38 -2.86
N VAL A 75 -12.44 -1.50 -3.57
CA VAL A 75 -11.09 -1.22 -3.02
C VAL A 75 -11.00 0.21 -2.49
N ALA A 76 -11.47 1.20 -3.26
CA ALA A 76 -11.48 2.61 -2.84
C ALA A 76 -12.25 2.83 -1.52
N GLY A 77 -13.38 2.14 -1.35
CA GLY A 77 -14.16 2.20 -0.11
C GLY A 77 -13.41 1.61 1.09
N ARG A 78 -12.67 0.50 0.90
CA ARG A 78 -11.83 -0.08 1.95
C ARG A 78 -10.67 0.84 2.34
N ILE A 79 -9.99 1.45 1.36
CA ILE A 79 -8.93 2.44 1.61
C ILE A 79 -9.46 3.62 2.41
N ASN A 80 -10.58 4.22 2.01
CA ASN A 80 -11.17 5.36 2.72
C ASN A 80 -11.58 4.99 4.16
N ARG A 81 -12.14 3.80 4.38
CA ARG A 81 -12.47 3.33 5.74
C ARG A 81 -11.22 3.16 6.59
N TRP A 82 -10.16 2.58 6.01
CA TRP A 82 -8.88 2.42 6.70
C TRP A 82 -8.27 3.78 7.09
N LEU A 83 -8.21 4.73 6.14
CA LEU A 83 -7.70 6.08 6.37
C LEU A 83 -8.51 6.86 7.43
N ALA A 84 -9.82 6.62 7.51
CA ALA A 84 -10.68 7.25 8.51
C ALA A 84 -10.50 6.64 9.91
N ALA A 85 -10.21 5.34 9.99
CA ALA A 85 -10.01 4.62 11.25
C ALA A 85 -8.62 4.86 11.85
N ALA A 86 -7.60 5.04 11.01
CA ALA A 86 -6.20 5.18 11.43
C ALA A 86 -5.83 6.60 11.89
N ARG A 87 -6.74 7.26 12.60
CA ARG A 87 -6.67 8.66 13.02
C ARG A 87 -5.89 8.85 14.32
#